data_AF-A0A7X9DIJ7-F1
#
_entry.id   AF-A0A7X9DIJ7-F1
#
_cell.length_a   1.000
_cell.length_b   1.000
_cell.length_c   1.000
_cell.angle_alpha   90.00
_cell.angle_beta   90.00
_cell.angle_gamma   90.00
#
_symmetry.space_group_name_H-M   'P 1'
#
loop_
_entity.id
_entity.type
_entity.pdbx_description
1 polymer ?
#
loop_
_entity_poly.entity_id
_entity_poly.type
_entity_poly.pdbx_seq_one_letter_code
_entity_poly.pdbx_strand_id
1 'polypeptide(L)' 'MMDEATRNTIRKLQATLIKIDSGVPVFFNITQYEKMGLVYSTEKHGKDAYGNDTVICHKWHLTEKAKQYIKVAV' A
#
# COMPACT_ATOMS: atom_id res chain seq x y z
N MET A 1 25.47 11.89 7.48
CA MET A 1 25.08 10.62 8.11
C MET A 1 23.57 10.65 8.31
N MET A 2 22.84 9.56 8.03
CA MET A 2 21.38 9.53 8.15
C MET A 2 20.99 9.13 9.58
N ASP A 3 20.15 9.94 10.24
CA ASP A 3 19.71 9.69 11.61
C ASP A 3 18.99 8.33 11.77
N GLU A 4 19.12 7.74 12.96
CA GLU A 4 18.59 6.41 13.27
C GLU A 4 17.04 6.35 13.24
N ALA A 5 16.39 7.45 13.61
CA ALA A 5 14.93 7.60 13.49
C ALA A 5 14.45 7.52 12.03
N THR A 6 15.19 8.10 11.10
CA THR A 6 14.88 8.10 9.67
C THR A 6 15.07 6.71 9.09
N ARG A 7 16.14 5.99 9.47
CA ARG A 7 16.36 4.60 9.07
C ARG A 7 15.25 3.66 9.54
N ASN A 8 14.81 3.81 10.79
CA ASN A 8 13.69 2.99 11.31
C ASN A 8 12.38 3.27 10.60
N THR A 9 12.11 4.53 10.23
CA THR A 9 10.93 4.91 9.45
C THR A 9 10.96 4.28 8.06
N ILE A 10 12.11 4.32 7.38
CA ILE A 10 12.28 3.70 6.05
C ILE A 10 12.08 2.18 6.12
N ARG A 11 12.65 1.50 7.13
CA ARG A 11 12.45 0.05 7.32
C ARG A 11 11.00 -0.32 7.56
N LYS A 12 10.26 0.46 8.36
CA LYS A 12 8.82 0.26 8.59
C LYS A 12 8.00 0.45 7.32
N LEU A 13 8.33 1.48 6.53
CA LEU A 13 7.74 1.72 5.22
C LEU A 13 7.97 0.51 4.30
N GLN A 14 9.22 0.06 4.17
CA GLN A 14 9.59 -1.10 3.34
C GLN A 14 8.86 -2.38 3.77
N ALA A 15 8.84 -2.68 5.07
CA ALA A 15 8.12 -3.83 5.60
C ALA A 15 6.62 -3.80 5.29
N THR A 16 6.02 -2.59 5.29
CA THR A 16 4.62 -2.40 4.92
C THR A 16 4.40 -2.65 3.43
N LEU A 17 5.24 -2.07 2.57
CA LEU A 17 5.16 -2.28 1.12
C LEU A 17 5.33 -3.76 0.75
N ILE A 18 6.27 -4.48 1.37
CA ILE A 18 6.49 -5.92 1.15
C ILE A 18 5.24 -6.73 1.51
N LYS A 19 4.56 -6.41 2.62
CA LYS A 19 3.32 -7.10 3.01
C LYS A 19 2.19 -6.87 2.00
N ILE A 20 2.05 -5.65 1.50
CA ILE A 20 1.08 -5.32 0.44
C ILE A 20 1.39 -6.13 -0.83
N ASP A 21 2.66 -6.15 -1.27
CA ASP A 21 3.10 -6.91 -2.45
C ASP A 21 2.85 -8.41 -2.33
N SER A 22 3.08 -8.95 -1.12
CA SER A 22 2.88 -10.37 -0.80
C SER A 22 1.40 -10.74 -0.60
N GLY A 23 0.47 -9.79 -0.72
CA GLY A 23 -0.96 -10.00 -0.46
C GLY A 23 -1.29 -10.30 1.01
N VAL A 24 -0.38 -10.01 1.94
CA VAL A 24 -0.58 -10.21 3.38
C VAL A 24 -1.39 -9.03 3.93
N PRO A 25 -2.46 -9.27 4.72
CA PRO A 25 -3.21 -8.20 5.37
C PRO A 25 -2.29 -7.31 6.22
N VAL A 26 -2.35 -5.99 6.01
CA VAL A 26 -1.55 -5.02 6.74
C VAL A 26 -2.35 -3.76 6.98
N PHE A 27 -2.23 -3.21 8.19
CA PHE A 27 -2.77 -1.90 8.52
C PHE A 27 -1.76 -0.83 8.14
N PHE A 28 -2.18 0.14 7.33
CA PHE A 28 -1.35 1.27 6.93
C PHE A 28 -2.22 2.50 6.66
N ASN A 29 -1.58 3.68 6.64
CA ASN A 29 -2.27 4.94 6.34
C ASN A 29 -2.46 5.07 4.83
N ILE A 30 -3.64 4.68 4.34
CA ILE A 30 -3.99 4.70 2.92
C ILE A 30 -3.77 6.09 2.31
N THR A 31 -4.34 7.14 2.91
CA THR A 31 -4.26 8.51 2.39
C THR A 31 -2.82 8.98 2.23
N GLN A 32 -1.95 8.64 3.17
CA GLN A 32 -0.53 9.01 3.08
C GLN A 32 0.16 8.27 1.93
N TYR A 33 -0.05 6.96 1.81
CA TYR A 33 0.61 6.14 0.79
C TYR A 33 0.12 6.48 -0.62
N GLU A 34 -1.17 6.78 -0.78
CA GLU A 34 -1.73 7.28 -2.05
C GLU A 34 -1.16 8.66 -2.40
N LYS A 35 -1.12 9.62 -1.47
CA LYS A 35 -0.51 10.95 -1.69
C LYS A 35 0.97 10.87 -2.05
N MET A 36 1.69 9.90 -1.49
CA MET A 36 3.10 9.65 -1.82
C MET A 36 3.28 8.94 -3.17
N GLY A 37 2.20 8.48 -3.80
CA GLY A 37 2.21 7.71 -5.03
C GLY A 37 2.84 6.33 -4.87
N LEU A 38 2.67 5.70 -3.70
CA LEU A 38 3.22 4.38 -3.38
C LEU A 38 2.21 3.25 -3.64
N VAL A 39 0.93 3.52 -3.46
CA VAL A 39 -0.13 2.53 -3.67
C VAL A 39 -1.23 3.11 -4.53
N TYR A 40 -1.99 2.22 -5.16
CA TYR A 40 -3.27 2.51 -5.76
C TYR A 40 -4.23 1.37 -5.43
N SER A 41 -5.54 1.63 -5.38
CA SER A 41 -6.53 0.57 -5.28
C SER A 41 -7.15 0.27 -6.63
N THR A 42 -7.49 -0.99 -6.85
CA THR A 42 -8.50 -1.38 -7.83
C THR A 42 -9.76 -1.75 -7.06
N GLU A 43 -10.85 -1.09 -7.38
CA GLU A 43 -12.15 -1.35 -6.77
C GLU A 43 -12.81 -2.53 -7.47
N LYS A 44 -13.29 -3.48 -6.66
CA LYS A 44 -14.22 -4.48 -7.14
C LYS A 44 -15.62 -3.98 -6.84
N HIS A 45 -16.39 -3.76 -7.90
CA HIS A 45 -17.79 -3.40 -7.81
C HIS A 45 -18.65 -4.66 -7.74
N GLY A 46 -19.74 -4.56 -7.00
CA GLY A 46 -20.73 -5.61 -6.87
C GLY A 46 -22.07 -4.99 -6.48
N LYS A 47 -23.14 -5.77 -6.64
CA LYS A 47 -24.46 -5.33 -6.18
C LYS A 47 -24.59 -5.55 -4.67
N ASP A 48 -25.06 -4.54 -3.96
CA ASP A 48 -25.47 -4.68 -2.56
C ASP A 48 -26.77 -5.53 -2.45
N ALA A 49 -27.25 -5.73 -1.22
CA ALA A 49 -28.50 -6.46 -0.96
C ALA A 49 -29.75 -5.81 -1.59
N TYR A 50 -29.64 -4.57 -2.07
CA TYR A 50 -30.70 -3.79 -2.69
C TYR A 50 -30.52 -3.66 -4.22
N GLY A 51 -29.46 -4.26 -4.79
CA GLY A 51 -29.18 -4.22 -6.21
C GLY A 51 -28.38 -2.99 -6.69
N ASN A 52 -27.94 -2.12 -5.79
CA ASN A 52 -27.13 -0.95 -6.12
C ASN A 52 -25.68 -1.34 -6.35
N ASP A 53 -25.03 -0.70 -7.32
CA ASP A 53 -23.59 -0.86 -7.52
C ASP A 53 -22.83 -0.23 -6.35
N THR A 54 -22.06 -1.05 -5.64
CA THR A 54 -21.26 -0.63 -4.50
C THR A 54 -19.86 -1.24 -4.58
N VAL A 55 -18.89 -0.56 -3.98
CA VAL A 55 -17.53 -1.09 -3.86
C VAL A 55 -17.53 -2.16 -2.77
N ILE A 56 -17.37 -3.42 -3.17
CA ILE A 56 -17.38 -4.56 -2.26
C ILE A 56 -15.98 -4.93 -1.75
N CYS A 57 -14.93 -4.48 -2.44
CA CYS A 57 -13.55 -4.74 -2.03
C CYS A 57 -12.57 -3.75 -2.67
N HIS A 58 -11.68 -3.19 -1.85
CA HIS A 58 -10.47 -2.51 -2.33
C HIS A 58 -9.32 -3.50 -2.36
N LYS A 59 -8.79 -3.78 -3.56
CA LYS A 59 -7.52 -4.49 -3.69
C LYS A 59 -6.41 -3.45 -3.85
N TRP A 60 -5.50 -3.41 -2.88
CA TRP A 60 -4.36 -2.49 -2.89
C TRP A 60 -3.19 -3.08 -3.69
N HIS A 61 -2.58 -2.24 -4.53
CA HIS A 61 -1.45 -2.59 -5.37
C HIS A 61 -0.33 -1.57 -5.18
N LEU A 62 0.91 -2.00 -5.41
CA LEU A 62 2.08 -1.13 -5.38
C LEU A 62 2.29 -0.45 -6.73
N THR A 63 2.62 0.84 -6.69
CA THR A 63 3.13 1.56 -7.87
C THR A 63 4.57 1.15 -8.19
N GLU A 64 5.04 1.48 -9.40
CA GLU A 64 6.47 1.31 -9.74
C GLU A 64 7.40 2.07 -8.80
N LYS A 65 6.96 3.25 -8.32
CA LYS A 65 7.69 4.03 -7.32
C LYS A 65 7.83 3.25 -6.00
N ALA A 66 6.77 2.61 -5.50
CA ALA A 66 6.87 1.79 -4.30
C ALA A 66 7.81 0.58 -4.46
N LYS A 67 7.80 -0.07 -5.63
CA LYS A 67 8.72 -1.18 -5.91
C LYS A 67 10.18 -0.74 -5.87
N GLN A 68 10.50 0.50 -6.25
CA GLN A 68 11.85 1.04 -6.11
C GLN A 68 12.29 1.13 -4.64
N TYR A 69 11.40 1.53 -3.72
CA TYR A 69 11.71 1.54 -2.28
C TYR A 69 12.01 0.14 -1.72
N ILE A 70 11.42 -0.91 -2.30
CA ILE A 70 11.72 -2.30 -1.93
C ILE A 70 13.10 -2.71 -2.47
N LYS A 71 13.41 -2.37 -3.73
CA LYS A 71 14.67 -2.77 -4.40
C LYS A 71 15.93 -2.13 -3.83
N VAL A 72 15.84 -0.93 -3.25
CA VAL A 72 17.00 -0.18 -2.72
C VAL A 72 17.63 -0.84 -1.47
N ALA A 73 17.06 -1.93 -0.95
CA ALA A 73 17.56 -2.63 0.24
C ALA A 73 18.45 -3.86 -0.02
N VAL A 74 18.85 -4.13 -1.27
CA VAL A 74 19.78 -5.21 -1.63
C VAL A 74 21.15 -4.66 -1.98
#